data_AF-A0A954Y226-F1
#
_entry.id   AF-A0A954Y226-F1
#
_cell.length_a   1.000
_cell.length_b   1.000
_cell.length_c   1.000
_cell.angle_alpha   90.00
_cell.angle_beta   90.00
_cell.angle_gamma   90.00
#
_symmetry.space_group_name_H-M   'P 1'
#
loop_
_entity.id
_entity.type
_entity.pdbx_description
1 polymer ?
#
loop_
_entity_poly.entity_id
_entity_poly.type
_entity_poly.pdbx_seq_one_letter_code
_entity_poly.pdbx_strand_id
1 'polypeptide(L)' 'MPELPEVETMRRGIAGIVGGAIRGVEKLRCPRKPIHVAPRLAAWRRRVIGQRVTAVDRIGKRVVV' A
#
# COMPACT_ATOMS: atom_id res chain seq x y z
N MET A 1 7.87 11.64 -12.23
CA MET A 1 7.16 11.30 -10.98
C MET A 1 5.69 11.31 -11.33
N PRO A 2 4.85 10.36 -10.87
CA PRO A 2 3.43 10.37 -11.20
C PRO A 2 2.77 11.65 -10.71
N GLU A 3 1.95 12.27 -11.54
CA GLU A 3 1.15 13.43 -11.16
C GLU A 3 -0.23 13.00 -10.64
N LEU A 4 -1.08 13.98 -10.30
CA LEU A 4 -2.39 13.71 -9.71
C LEU A 4 -3.28 12.79 -10.58
N PRO A 5 -3.35 12.96 -11.91
CA PRO A 5 -4.16 12.08 -12.76
C PRO A 5 -3.69 10.62 -12.75
N GLU A 6 -2.37 10.39 -12.75
CA GLU A 6 -1.81 9.05 -12.72
C GLU A 6 -2.06 8.37 -11.37
N VAL A 7 -1.94 9.12 -10.26
CA VAL A 7 -2.22 8.60 -8.91
C VAL A 7 -3.70 8.26 -8.74
N GLU A 8 -4.60 9.08 -9.29
CA GLU A 8 -6.03 8.78 -9.32
C GLU A 8 -6.32 7.50 -10.13
N THR A 9 -5.63 7.31 -11.26
CA THR A 9 -5.74 6.09 -12.08
C THR A 9 -5.28 4.86 -11.29
N MET A 10 -4.16 4.97 -10.56
CA MET A 10 -3.67 3.90 -9.68
C MET A 10 -4.65 3.58 -8.54
N ARG A 11 -5.23 4.60 -7.89
CA ARG A 11 -6.23 4.43 -6.82
C ARG A 11 -7.43 3.63 -7.34
N ARG A 12 -7.95 3.94 -8.53
CA ARG A 12 -9.05 3.19 -9.14
C ARG A 12 -8.62 1.76 -9.49
N GLY A 13 -7.42 1.58 -10.04
CA GLY A 13 -6.90 0.27 -10.44
C GLY A 13 -6.78 -0.72 -9.28
N ILE A 14 -6.49 -0.25 -8.07
CA ILE A 14 -6.40 -1.11 -6.88
C ILE A 14 -7.66 -1.10 -6.01
N ALA A 15 -8.68 -0.30 -6.34
CA ALA A 15 -9.89 -0.17 -5.51
C ALA A 15 -10.63 -1.51 -5.29
N GLY A 16 -10.44 -2.49 -6.18
CA GLY A 16 -11.02 -3.83 -6.03
C GLY A 16 -10.52 -4.63 -4.82
N ILE A 17 -9.47 -4.18 -4.12
CA ILE A 17 -9.01 -4.84 -2.89
C ILE A 17 -9.85 -4.49 -1.66
N VAL A 18 -10.75 -3.49 -1.74
CA VAL A 18 -11.63 -3.12 -0.62
C VAL A 18 -12.49 -4.33 -0.21
N GLY A 19 -12.54 -4.61 1.09
CA GLY A 19 -13.13 -5.83 1.65
C GLY A 19 -12.20 -7.05 1.63
N GLY A 20 -11.03 -6.98 0.99
CA GLY A 20 -10.01 -8.02 1.05
C GLY A 20 -9.34 -8.12 2.42
N ALA A 21 -8.98 -9.33 2.84
CA ALA A 21 -8.19 -9.57 4.05
C ALA A 21 -6.71 -9.76 3.71
N ILE A 22 -5.83 -9.10 4.46
CA ILE A 22 -4.38 -9.19 4.25
C ILE A 22 -3.88 -10.54 4.81
N ARG A 23 -3.44 -11.44 3.93
CA ARG A 23 -2.92 -12.77 4.34
C ARG A 23 -1.42 -12.79 4.59
N GLY A 24 -0.68 -11.86 4.00
CA GLY A 24 0.77 -11.86 4.05
C GLY A 24 1.35 -10.52 3.64
N VAL A 25 2.57 -10.27 4.10
CA VAL A 25 3.36 -9.10 3.74
C VAL A 25 4.80 -9.56 3.56
N GLU A 26 5.38 -9.23 2.41
CA GLU A 26 6.76 -9.50 2.08
C GLU A 26 7.45 -8.25 1.55
N LYS A 27 8.77 -8.15 1.77
CA LYS A 27 9.60 -7.12 1.17
C LYS A 27 10.44 -7.78 0.08
N LEU A 28 10.12 -7.47 -1.16
CA LEU A 28 10.87 -7.96 -2.31
C LEU A 28 12.25 -7.31 -2.38
N ARG A 29 13.24 -8.06 -2.89
CA ARG A 29 14.57 -7.52 -3.17
C ARG A 29 14.46 -6.47 -4.28
N CYS A 30 14.96 -5.27 -4.03
CA CYS A 30 14.97 -4.18 -4.99
C CYS A 30 16.39 -3.59 -5.05
N PRO A 31 17.05 -3.55 -6.22
CA PRO A 31 18.40 -2.99 -6.35
C PRO A 31 18.42 -1.45 -6.36
N ARG A 32 17.25 -0.79 -6.42
CA ARG A 32 17.12 0.67 -6.43
C ARG A 32 17.11 1.24 -5.02
N LYS A 33 17.18 2.58 -4.90
CA LYS A 33 17.10 3.29 -3.63
C LYS A 33 15.91 2.76 -2.80
N PRO A 34 16.15 2.20 -1.60
CA PRO A 34 15.08 1.62 -0.80
C PRO A 34 13.99 2.64 -0.45
N ILE A 35 12.73 2.22 -0.54
CA ILE A 35 11.60 2.98 0.00
C ILE A 35 11.62 2.85 1.53
N HIS A 36 11.39 3.97 2.22
CA HIS A 36 11.30 3.99 3.67
C HIS A 36 10.05 3.22 4.14
N VAL A 37 10.24 2.25 5.02
CA VAL A 37 9.16 1.46 5.64
C VAL A 37 9.30 1.58 7.15
N ALA A 38 8.34 2.25 7.78
CA ALA A 38 8.24 2.34 9.23
C ALA A 38 6.81 1.99 9.67
N PRO A 39 6.63 1.23 10.76
CA PRO A 39 7.67 0.62 11.60
C PRO A 39 8.43 -0.51 10.87
N ARG A 40 9.45 -1.11 11.51
CA ARG A 40 10.21 -2.25 10.95
C ARG A 40 9.25 -3.30 10.39
N LEU A 41 9.60 -3.90 9.24
CA LEU A 41 8.74 -4.81 8.48
C LEU A 41 8.05 -5.89 9.33
N ALA A 42 8.77 -6.52 10.26
CA ALA A 42 8.20 -7.55 11.14
C ALA A 42 7.12 -7.00 12.10
N ALA A 43 7.29 -5.77 12.62
CA ALA A 43 6.29 -5.12 13.45
C ALA A 43 5.08 -4.69 12.62
N TRP A 44 5.31 -4.13 11.42
CA TRP A 44 4.24 -3.76 10.51
C TRP A 44 3.42 -4.98 10.05
N ARG A 45 4.09 -6.06 9.64
CA ARG A 45 3.47 -7.32 9.23
C ARG A 45 2.54 -7.89 10.30
N ARG A 46 2.98 -7.94 11.57
CA ARG A 46 2.16 -8.40 12.69
C ARG A 46 0.91 -7.53 12.90
N ARG A 47 0.99 -6.24 12.61
CA ARG A 47 -0.16 -5.34 12.73
C ARG A 47 -1.18 -5.61 11.64
N VAL A 48 -0.75 -5.74 10.38
CA VAL A 48 -1.67 -5.70 9.24
C VAL A 48 -2.21 -7.07 8.80
N ILE A 49 -1.52 -8.18 9.08
CA ILE A 49 -2.05 -9.52 8.74
C ILE A 49 -3.36 -9.76 9.48
N GLY A 50 -4.36 -10.26 8.76
CA GLY A 50 -5.71 -10.51 9.25
C GLY A 50 -6.64 -9.29 9.21
N GLN A 51 -6.10 -8.08 9.04
CA GLN A 51 -6.92 -6.89 8.86
C GLN A 51 -7.61 -6.88 7.49
N ARG A 52 -8.76 -6.19 7.43
CA ARG A 52 -9.51 -5.96 6.20
C ARG A 52 -9.26 -4.56 5.68
N VAL A 53 -9.07 -4.44 4.37
CA VAL A 53 -9.03 -3.13 3.72
C VAL A 53 -10.45 -2.54 3.71
N THR A 54 -10.62 -1.35 4.28
CA THR A 54 -11.93 -0.68 4.37
C THR A 54 -12.11 0.38 3.30
N ALA A 55 -11.02 1.01 2.86
CA ALA A 55 -11.01 2.01 1.80
C ALA A 55 -9.68 2.00 1.07
N VAL A 56 -9.64 2.63 -0.10
CA VAL A 56 -8.40 2.99 -0.80
C VAL A 56 -8.60 4.40 -1.28
N ASP A 57 -7.85 5.36 -0.77
CA ASP A 57 -7.97 6.77 -1.12
C ASP A 57 -6.64 7.37 -1.56
N ARG A 58 -6.63 8.67 -1.83
CA ARG A 58 -5.40 9.42 -2.08
C ARG A 58 -5.36 10.74 -1.33
N ILE A 59 -4.16 11.13 -0.96
CA ILE A 59 -3.83 12.46 -0.45
C ILE A 59 -2.76 13.03 -1.38
N GLY A 60 -3.17 13.95 -2.26
CA GLY A 60 -2.30 14.46 -3.33
C GLY A 60 -1.74 13.33 -4.18
N LYS A 61 -0.41 13.16 -4.16
CA LYS A 61 0.33 12.12 -4.91
C LYS A 61 0.51 10.79 -4.15
N ARG A 62 -0.14 10.61 -3.00
CA ARG A 62 0.00 9.41 -2.15
C ARG A 62 -1.28 8.61 -2.13
N VAL A 63 -1.20 7.31 -2.39
CA VAL A 63 -2.31 6.37 -2.17
C VAL A 63 -2.29 5.91 -0.71
N VAL A 64 -3.47 5.79 -0.11
CA VAL A 64 -3.69 5.42 1.30
C VAL A 64 -4.71 4.27 1.35
N VAL A 65 -4.51 3.30 2.24
CA VAL A 65 -5.30 2.06 2.37
C VAL A 65 -5.61 1.81 3.84
#